data_AF-A0A7C5QR23-F1
#
_entry.id   AF-A0A7C5QR23-F1
#
_cell.length_a   1.000
_cell.length_b   1.000
_cell.length_c   1.000
_cell.angle_alpha   90.00
_cell.angle_beta   90.00
_cell.angle_gamma   90.00
#
_symmetry.space_group_name_H-M   'P 1'
#
loop_
_entity.id
_entity.type
_entity.pdbx_description
1 polymer ?
#
loop_
_entity_poly.entity_id
_entity_poly.type
_entity_poly.pdbx_seq_one_letter_code
_entity_poly.pdbx_strand_id
1 'polypeptide(L)' 'ADFKTELLNDPDVTAALSPAEIEDKFDLAYHTRHVDDIFARVFG' A
#
# COMPACT_ATOMS: atom_id res chain seq x y z
N ALA A 1 0.85 18.36 -2.74
CA ALA A 1 0.79 17.54 -1.51
C ALA A 1 1.65 16.30 -1.72
N ASP A 2 1.54 15.24 -0.91
CA ASP A 2 2.11 13.93 -1.26
C ASP A 2 1.17 13.16 -2.21
N PHE A 3 1.67 12.11 -2.87
CA PHE A 3 0.91 11.38 -3.89
C PHE A 3 -0.39 10.79 -3.37
N LYS A 4 -0.40 10.26 -2.14
CA LYS A 4 -1.61 9.72 -1.51
C LYS A 4 -2.68 10.81 -1.35
N THR A 5 -2.27 11.99 -0.92
CA THR A 5 -3.15 13.15 -0.78
C THR A 5 -3.74 13.59 -2.11
N GLU A 6 -2.98 13.54 -3.21
CA GLU A 6 -3.52 13.83 -4.55
C GLU A 6 -4.59 12.81 -4.95
N LEU A 7 -4.38 11.51 -4.68
CA LEU A 7 -5.36 10.46 -4.98
C LEU A 7 -6.66 10.56 -4.15
N LEU A 8 -6.56 10.95 -2.88
CA LEU A 8 -7.73 11.15 -2.02
C LEU A 8 -8.59 12.35 -2.46
N ASN A 9 -8.00 13.30 -3.20
CA ASN A 9 -8.71 14.46 -3.73
C ASN A 9 -9.18 14.28 -5.18
N ASP A 10 -8.86 13.15 -5.81
CA ASP A 10 -9.25 12.86 -7.19
C ASP A 10 -10.65 12.19 -7.23
N PRO A 11 -11.67 12.83 -7.83
CA PRO A 11 -13.01 12.27 -7.94
C PRO A 11 -13.10 10.98 -8.76
N ASP A 12 -12.25 10.84 -9.78
CA ASP A 12 -12.24 9.65 -10.64
C ASP A 12 -11.66 8.45 -9.89
N VAL A 13 -10.65 8.70 -9.03
CA VAL A 13 -10.06 7.66 -8.17
C VAL A 13 -10.99 7.29 -7.03
N THR A 14 -11.57 8.28 -6.35
CA THR A 14 -12.47 8.05 -5.19
C THR A 14 -13.83 7.46 -5.59
N ALA A 15 -14.23 7.57 -6.86
CA ALA A 15 -15.35 6.84 -7.42
C ALA A 15 -15.06 5.33 -7.55
N ALA A 16 -13.80 4.93 -7.71
CA ALA A 16 -13.37 3.55 -7.90
C ALA A 16 -12.90 2.86 -6.60
N LEU A 17 -12.30 3.63 -5.69
CA LEU A 17 -11.73 3.13 -4.43
C LEU A 17 -12.17 4.02 -3.27
N SER A 18 -12.63 3.41 -2.19
CA SER A 18 -12.89 4.12 -0.94
C SER A 18 -11.59 4.68 -0.33
N PRO A 19 -11.66 5.71 0.52
CA PRO A 19 -10.48 6.24 1.21
C PRO A 19 -9.69 5.17 1.98
N ALA A 20 -10.37 4.21 2.61
CA ALA A 20 -9.73 3.12 3.34
C ALA A 20 -8.97 2.17 2.39
N GLU A 21 -9.52 1.87 1.21
CA GLU A 21 -8.84 1.06 0.19
C GLU A 21 -7.63 1.78 -0.40
N ILE A 22 -7.70 3.11 -0.57
CA ILE A 22 -6.56 3.93 -1.00
C ILE A 22 -5.46 3.86 0.05
N GLU A 23 -5.79 4.09 1.33
CA GLU A 23 -4.82 4.00 2.44
C GLU A 23 -4.13 2.62 2.52
N ASP A 24 -4.88 1.53 2.33
CA ASP A 24 -4.34 0.15 2.32
C ASP A 24 -3.26 -0.05 1.24
N LYS A 25 -3.35 0.60 0.07
CA LYS A 25 -2.32 0.49 -0.98
C LYS A 25 -0.98 1.12 -0.62
N PHE A 26 -0.97 1.99 0.39
CA PHE A 26 0.24 2.60 0.91
C PHE A 26 0.81 1.89 2.15
N ASP A 27 0.23 0.77 2.58
CA ASP A 27 0.76 -0.01 3.71
C ASP A 27 2.07 -0.73 3.33
N LEU A 28 3.15 -0.37 4.02
CA LEU A 28 4.46 -0.98 3.83
C LEU A 28 4.49 -2.45 4.25
N ALA A 29 3.74 -2.83 5.29
CA ALA A 29 3.72 -4.20 5.80
C ALA A 29 3.19 -5.18 4.74
N TYR A 30 2.21 -4.75 3.94
CA TYR A 30 1.73 -5.52 2.80
C TYR A 30 2.86 -5.81 1.80
N HIS A 31 3.70 -4.82 1.50
CA HIS A 31 4.78 -4.95 0.52
C HIS A 31 6.00 -5.69 1.04
N THR A 32 6.21 -5.73 2.36
CA THR A 32 7.32 -6.44 3.02
C THR A 32 6.92 -7.78 3.64
N ARG A 33 5.68 -8.23 3.46
CA ARG A 33 5.10 -9.44 4.10
C ARG A 33 5.88 -10.74 3.93
N HIS A 34 6.78 -10.83 2.95
CA HIS A 34 7.58 -12.02 2.66
C HIS A 34 9.06 -11.87 2.98
N VAL A 35 9.48 -10.75 3.58
CA VAL A 35 10.88 -10.53 3.93
C VAL A 35 11.39 -11.63 4.85
N ASP A 36 10.63 -11.98 5.89
CA ASP A 36 11.05 -13.00 6.86
C ASP A 36 11.16 -14.39 6.22
N ASP A 37 10.19 -14.77 5.37
CA ASP A 37 10.22 -16.04 4.62
C ASP A 37 11.48 -16.16 3.75
N ILE A 38 11.84 -15.05 3.07
CA ILE A 38 13.01 -15.00 2.21
C ILE A 38 14.30 -15.10 3.04
N PHE A 39 14.38 -14.37 4.16
CA PHE A 39 15.54 -14.40 5.03
C PHE A 39 15.75 -15.78 5.67
N ALA A 40 14.68 -16.41 6.15
CA ALA A 40 14.73 -17.78 6.67
C ALA A 40 15.24 -18.78 5.62
N ARG A 41 14.84 -18.62 4.34
CA ARG A 41 15.30 -19.50 3.27
C ARG A 41 16.79 -19.32 2.92
N VAL A 42 17.30 -18.09 2.99
CA VAL A 42 18.66 -17.77 2.52
C VAL A 42 19.71 -17.91 3.63
N PHE A 43 19.33 -17.64 4.88
CA PHE A 43 20.27 -17.57 6.01
C PHE A 43 19.92 -18.51 7.18
N GLY A 44 18.81 -19.24 7.10
CA GLY A 44 18.38 -20.22 8.10
C GLY A 44 18.92 -21.63 7.86
#